data_AF-A0A424LH02-F1
#
_entry.id   AF-A0A424LH02-F1
#
_cell.length_a   1.000
_cell.length_b   1.000
_cell.length_c   1.000
_cell.angle_alpha   90.00
_cell.angle_beta   90.00
_cell.angle_gamma   90.00
#
_symmetry.space_group_name_H-M   'P 1'
#
loop_
_entity.id
_entity.type
_entity.pdbx_description
1 polymer ?
#
loop_
_entity_poly.entity_id
_entity_poly.type
_entity_poly.pdbx_seq_one_letter_code
_entity_poly.pdbx_strand_id
1 'polypeptide(L)' 'MRKLKTSQKVVFAAGVVGVLIGIFGRFNAWEYASYFAFFYSGSTMMWIAFLPQKKSCRNPFKRKSVQKS' A
#
# COMPACT_ATOMS: atom_id res chain seq x y z
N MET A 1 6.74 17.17 -2.58
CA MET A 1 5.90 15.98 -2.36
C MET A 1 5.87 15.16 -3.65
N ARG A 2 6.34 13.90 -3.65
CA ARG A 2 6.31 13.04 -4.86
C ARG A 2 4.85 12.78 -5.24
N LYS A 3 4.45 13.07 -6.49
CA LYS A 3 3.10 12.76 -6.99
C LYS A 3 2.86 11.25 -6.87
N LEU A 4 1.80 10.85 -6.16
CA LEU A 4 1.34 9.46 -6.10
C LEU A 4 0.93 9.01 -7.51
N LYS A 5 1.42 7.83 -7.93
CA LYS A 5 1.04 7.22 -9.20
C LYS A 5 -0.43 6.79 -9.16
N THR A 6 -1.08 6.69 -10.32
CA THR A 6 -2.49 6.27 -10.42
C THR A 6 -2.77 4.97 -9.66
N SER A 7 -1.87 3.98 -9.75
CA SER A 7 -2.00 2.73 -8.99
C SER A 7 -1.93 2.92 -7.47
N GLN A 8 -1.10 3.83 -6.95
CA GLN A 8 -1.06 4.13 -5.51
C GLN A 8 -2.33 4.83 -5.05
N LYS A 9 -2.90 5.71 -5.88
CA LYS A 9 -4.19 6.35 -5.57
C LYS A 9 -5.33 5.33 -5.50
N VAL A 10 -5.34 4.34 -6.40
CA VAL A 10 -6.34 3.26 -6.37
C VAL A 10 -6.21 2.41 -5.11
N VAL A 11 -5.00 2.00 -4.75
CA VAL A 11 -4.73 1.25 -3.51
C VAL A 11 -5.12 2.06 -2.26
N PHE A 12 -4.82 3.35 -2.25
CA PHE A 12 -5.22 4.24 -1.17
C PHE A 12 -6.75 4.36 -1.06
N ALA A 13 -7.45 4.56 -2.17
CA ALA A 13 -8.91 4.64 -2.19
C ALA A 13 -9.57 3.33 -1.70
N ALA A 14 -9.06 2.17 -2.14
CA ALA A 14 -9.51 0.86 -1.64
C ALA A 14 -9.26 0.71 -0.13
N GLY A 15 -8.10 1.16 0.36
CA GLY A 15 -7.79 1.18 1.79
C GLY A 15 -8.77 2.03 2.59
N VAL A 16 -9.09 3.23 2.12
CA VAL A 16 -10.08 4.13 2.75
C VAL A 16 -11.45 3.46 2.82
N VAL A 17 -11.92 2.83 1.73
CA VAL A 17 -13.20 2.11 1.72
C VAL A 17 -13.20 0.97 2.74
N GLY A 18 -12.13 0.17 2.81
CA GLY A 18 -12.01 -0.92 3.79
C GLY A 18 -12.06 -0.44 5.24
N VAL A 19 -11.39 0.68 5.55
CA VAL A 19 -11.46 1.30 6.88
C VAL A 19 -12.88 1.76 7.21
N LEU A 20 -13.56 2.43 6.26
CA LEU A 20 -14.94 2.88 6.45
C LEU A 20 -15.90 1.71 6.69
N ILE A 21 -15.74 0.60 5.96
CA ILE A 21 -16.52 -0.63 6.17
C ILE A 21 -16.26 -1.21 7.57
N GLY A 22 -15.00 -1.24 8.02
CA GLY A 22 -14.66 -1.71 9.36
C GLY A 22 -15.27 -0.84 10.47
N ILE A 23 -15.24 0.48 10.32
CA ILE A 23 -15.87 1.42 11.24
C ILE A 23 -17.40 1.23 11.23
N PHE A 24 -18.00 1.13 10.05
CA PHE A 24 -19.43 0.88 9.90
C PHE A 24 -19.85 -0.44 10.58
N GLY A 25 -19.11 -1.53 10.35
CA GLY A 25 -19.37 -2.81 11.00
C GLY A 25 -19.28 -2.72 12.52
N ARG A 26 -18.32 -1.95 13.06
CA ARG A 26 -18.21 -1.69 14.50
C ARG A 26 -19.46 -1.00 15.06
N PHE A 27 -20.01 -0.01 14.37
CA PHE A 27 -21.22 0.70 14.81
C PHE A 27 -22.50 -0.13 14.65
N ASN A 28 -22.53 -1.08 13.71
CA ASN A 28 -23.66 -1.99 13.48
C ASN A 28 -23.55 -3.30 14.29
N ALA A 29 -22.68 -3.35 15.30
CA ALA A 29 -22.46 -4.52 16.15
C ALA A 29 -22.14 -5.82 15.37
N TRP A 30 -21.44 -5.71 14.23
CA TRP A 30 -20.90 -6.88 13.54
C TRP A 30 -19.93 -7.63 14.45
N GLU A 31 -19.78 -8.93 14.21
CA GLU A 31 -18.77 -9.71 14.92
C GLU A 31 -17.38 -9.12 14.74
N TYR A 32 -16.59 -9.16 15.82
CA TYR A 32 -15.23 -8.63 15.85
C TYR A 32 -14.39 -9.15 14.68
N ALA A 33 -14.41 -10.47 14.45
CA ALA A 33 -13.63 -11.10 13.39
C ALA A 33 -13.96 -10.53 12.00
N SER A 34 -15.23 -10.18 11.76
CA SER A 34 -15.71 -9.68 10.48
C SER A 34 -15.29 -8.24 10.24
N TYR A 35 -15.60 -7.30 11.14
CA TYR A 35 -15.28 -5.89 10.91
C TYR A 35 -13.78 -5.59 11.11
N PHE A 36 -13.09 -6.34 11.98
CA PHE A 36 -11.66 -6.14 12.25
C PHE A 36 -10.81 -6.50 11.04
N ALA A 37 -11.16 -7.55 10.29
CA ALA A 37 -10.45 -7.93 9.07
C ALA A 37 -10.49 -6.80 8.01
N PHE A 38 -11.65 -6.18 7.81
CA PHE A 38 -11.80 -5.03 6.90
C PHE A 38 -11.02 -3.81 7.39
N PHE A 39 -11.10 -3.51 8.68
CA PHE A 39 -10.38 -2.39 9.27
C PHE A 39 -8.85 -2.55 9.16
N TYR A 40 -8.34 -3.74 9.50
CA TYR A 40 -6.91 -4.05 9.47
C TYR A 40 -6.34 -4.06 8.05
N SER A 41 -7.02 -4.75 7.12
CA SER A 41 -6.61 -4.79 5.72
C SER A 41 -6.68 -3.41 5.05
N GLY A 42 -7.75 -2.65 5.30
CA GLY A 42 -7.92 -1.29 4.81
C GLY A 42 -6.83 -0.34 5.31
N SER A 43 -6.54 -0.37 6.62
CA SER A 43 -5.47 0.43 7.23
C SER A 43 -4.09 0.08 6.66
N THR A 44 -3.83 -1.21 6.45
CA THR A 44 -2.57 -1.70 5.86
C THR A 44 -2.42 -1.26 4.41
N MET A 45 -3.47 -1.37 3.59
CA MET A 45 -3.46 -0.87 2.21
C MET A 45 -3.26 0.64 2.14
N MET A 46 -3.89 1.39 3.04
CA MET A 46 -3.74 2.84 3.15
C MET A 46 -2.29 3.21 3.45
N TRP A 47 -1.63 2.49 4.36
CA TRP A 47 -0.21 2.65 4.68
C TRP A 47 0.71 2.32 3.50
N ILE A 48 0.47 1.19 2.81
CA ILE A 48 1.29 0.73 1.68
C ILE A 48 1.30 1.73 0.52
N ALA A 49 0.21 2.48 0.33
CA ALA A 49 0.15 3.50 -0.72
C ALA A 49 1.23 4.59 -0.57
N PHE A 50 1.68 4.87 0.66
CA PHE A 50 2.73 5.85 0.95
C PHE A 50 4.15 5.28 0.91
N LEU A 51 4.30 3.95 0.82
CA LEU A 51 5.62 3.36 0.70
C LEU A 51 6.30 3.85 -0.58
N PRO A 52 7.56 4.31 -0.48
CA PRO A 52 8.30 4.74 -1.65
C PRO A 52 8.48 3.54 -2.57
N GLN A 53 7.80 3.57 -3.71
CA GLN A 53 8.00 2.63 -4.81
C GLN A 53 9.40 2.86 -5.40
N LYS A 54 10.45 2.35 -4.75
CA LYS A 54 11.82 2.28 -5.28
C LYS A 54 11.82 1.29 -6.44
N LYS A 55 11.38 1.72 -7.62
CA LYS A 55 11.77 1.10 -8.88
C LYS A 55 13.23 1.46 -9.16
N SER A 56 14.14 0.95 -8.36
CA SER A 56 15.56 0.91 -8.71
C SER A 56 16.25 -0.11 -7.83
N CYS A 57 16.25 -1.36 -8.29
CA CYS A 57 17.40 -2.22 -8.05
C CYS A 57 18.58 -1.64 -8.85
N ARG A 58 19.05 -0.43 -8.51
CA ARG A 58 20.41 -0.02 -8.86
C ARG A 58 21.27 -0.89 -7.97
N ASN A 59 21.75 -2.01 -8.51
CA ASN A 59 22.79 -2.79 -7.87
C ASN A 59 24.06 -1.92 -7.87
N PRO A 60 24.47 -1.32 -6.73
CA PRO A 60 25.71 -0.53 -6.72
C PRO A 60 26.94 -1.41 -6.97
N PHE A 61 26.78 -2.75 -6.94
CA PHE A 61 27.81 -3.74 -7.19
C PHE A 61 27.78 -4.37 -8.60
N LYS A 62 26.97 -3.85 -9.54
CA LYS A 62 27.07 -4.30 -10.95
C LYS A 62 28.38 -3.73 -11.53
N ARG A 63 29.47 -4.51 -11.47
CA ARG A 63 30.74 -4.22 -12.16
C ARG A 63 30.43 -3.80 -13.60
N LYS A 64 30.86 -2.61 -14.01
CA LYS A 64 30.94 -2.26 -15.42
C LYS A 64 31.86 -3.29 -16.06
N SER A 65 31.35 -4.10 -16.99
CA SER A 65 32.21 -4.88 -17.87
C SER A 65 33.15 -3.91 -18.55
N VAL A 66 34.44 -4.01 -18.23
CA VAL A 66 35.52 -3.27 -18.88
C VAL A 66 35.37 -3.49 -20.38
N GLN A 67 35.19 -2.40 -21.12
CA GLN A 67 35.22 -2.35 -22.57
C GLN A 67 36.62 -2.84 -22.99
N LYS A 68 36.72 -4.02 -23.61
CA LYS A 68 37.95 -4.42 -24.30
C LYS A 68 37.93 -3.75 -25.68
N SER A 69 39.00 -2.99 -25.94
CA SER A 69 39.37 -2.46 -27.25
C SER A 69 39.53 -3.55 -28.29
#